data_AF-A0A7X8VY55-F1
#
_entry.id   AF-A0A7X8VY55-F1
#
_cell.length_a   1.000
_cell.length_b   1.000
_cell.length_c   1.000
_cell.angle_alpha   90.00
_cell.angle_beta   90.00
_cell.angle_gamma   90.00
#
_symmetry.space_group_name_H-M   'P 1'
#
loop_
_entity.id
_entity.type
_entity.pdbx_description
1 polymer ?
#
loop_
_entity_poly.entity_id
_entity_poly.type
_entity_poly.pdbx_seq_one_letter_code
_entity_poly.pdbx_strand_id
1 'polypeptide(L)'
;MIHPLLPELIELQNRDRYLRPEALAELSRKLSLSLNHIYSVASFYHAFRFAPCGKHQIKVCIGAACYVKGAEAVYDAFASHLGLTGDQDTSADGLFTLSKVACLGCCMLAVAVQIDRHIFGQVKPGNIPQVIKDFLQLASEEDAAAEAGNSSSAPGQTEIRLCCCSSCRAAGSARIMQALQEERQRHGLEFSLKSVGCHGLSFRAPLLTVFNDGLYYHYDQVQEHTLKTILGRHLSSRNAIRQIGWQAQLALHRWYNRSCACQPEVSDSPAIGQYARLVTANSGQDQPEDIAEYQQHGGFQALQRVA
;
A
#
# COMPACT_ATOMS: atom_id res chain seq x y z
N MET A 1 -22.57 -13.22 15.45
CA MET A 1 -21.24 -13.53 16.05
C MET A 1 -20.43 -14.23 14.97
N ILE A 2 -19.30 -13.65 14.54
CA ILE A 2 -18.48 -14.21 13.45
C ILE A 2 -17.76 -15.44 14.00
N HIS A 3 -17.87 -16.58 13.32
CA HIS A 3 -17.19 -17.82 13.75
C HIS A 3 -15.66 -17.64 13.67
N PRO A 4 -14.88 -18.00 14.71
CA PRO A 4 -13.43 -17.71 14.79
C PRO A 4 -12.54 -18.56 13.87
N LEU A 5 -13.12 -19.41 13.02
CA LEU A 5 -12.38 -20.41 12.24
C LEU A 5 -11.44 -19.73 11.23
N LEU A 6 -11.95 -18.73 10.50
CA LEU A 6 -11.18 -18.06 9.45
C LEU A 6 -10.00 -17.27 10.03
N PRO A 7 -10.16 -16.43 11.09
CA PRO A 7 -9.02 -15.79 11.76
C PRO A 7 -7.96 -16.78 12.26
N GLU A 8 -8.36 -17.90 12.87
CA GLU A 8 -7.41 -18.91 13.37
C GLU A 8 -6.64 -19.59 12.22
N LEU A 9 -7.30 -19.88 11.09
CA LEU A 9 -6.62 -20.40 9.90
C LEU A 9 -5.62 -19.40 9.32
N ILE A 10 -5.97 -18.11 9.29
CA ILE A 10 -5.07 -17.03 8.85
C ILE A 10 -3.84 -17.00 9.77
N GLU A 11 -4.03 -17.05 11.08
CA GLU A 11 -2.93 -17.03 12.05
C GLU A 11 -2.01 -18.25 11.94
N LEU A 12 -2.59 -19.46 11.83
CA LEU A 12 -1.82 -20.68 11.62
C LEU A 12 -0.97 -20.59 10.35
N GLN A 13 -1.54 -20.11 9.24
CA GLN A 13 -0.80 -19.93 8.01
C GLN A 13 0.26 -18.83 8.12
N ASN A 14 0.01 -17.73 8.82
CA ASN A 14 1.02 -16.69 9.02
C ASN A 14 2.23 -17.22 9.80
N ARG A 15 1.98 -18.02 10.84
CA ARG A 15 3.03 -18.61 11.67
C ARG A 15 3.80 -19.72 10.96
N ASP A 16 3.08 -20.65 10.34
CA ASP A 16 3.65 -21.89 9.80
C ASP A 16 3.90 -21.81 8.27
N ARG A 17 3.47 -20.72 7.63
CA ARG A 17 3.48 -20.42 6.17
C ARG A 17 2.57 -21.30 5.30
N TYR A 18 2.05 -22.39 5.85
CA TYR A 18 1.05 -23.27 5.26
C TYR A 18 0.25 -23.97 6.37
N LEU A 19 -0.89 -24.55 6.01
CA LEU A 19 -1.76 -25.27 6.92
C LEU A 19 -1.27 -26.71 7.11
N ARG A 20 -0.51 -26.93 8.18
CA ARG A 20 -0.04 -28.26 8.60
C ARG A 20 -1.20 -29.16 9.03
N PRO A 21 -1.25 -30.43 8.60
CA PRO A 21 -2.29 -31.38 9.02
C PRO A 21 -2.42 -31.49 10.55
N GLU A 22 -1.30 -31.48 11.27
CA GLU A 22 -1.27 -31.58 12.74
C GLU A 22 -1.88 -30.34 13.39
N ALA A 23 -1.62 -29.15 12.82
CA ALA A 23 -2.17 -27.89 13.31
C ALA A 23 -3.69 -27.81 13.07
N LEU A 24 -4.17 -28.33 11.94
CA LEU A 24 -5.60 -28.41 11.66
C LEU A 24 -6.31 -29.42 12.58
N ALA A 25 -5.67 -30.54 12.92
CA ALA A 25 -6.19 -31.50 13.89
C ALA A 25 -6.29 -30.89 15.30
N GLU A 26 -5.30 -30.09 15.70
CA GLU A 26 -5.38 -29.35 16.96
C GLU A 26 -6.49 -28.29 16.95
N LEU A 27 -6.63 -27.56 15.85
CA LEU A 27 -7.68 -26.56 15.67
C LEU A 27 -9.09 -27.20 15.72
N SER A 28 -9.24 -28.39 15.14
CA SER A 28 -10.47 -29.19 15.19
C SER A 28 -10.88 -29.49 16.64
N ARG A 29 -9.93 -29.93 17.49
CA ARG A 29 -10.18 -30.14 18.92
C ARG A 29 -10.52 -28.84 19.64
N LYS A 30 -9.75 -27.78 19.40
CA LYS A 30 -9.92 -26.47 20.04
C LYS A 30 -11.30 -25.86 19.77
N LEU A 31 -11.76 -25.91 18.53
CA LEU A 31 -13.03 -25.30 18.10
C LEU A 31 -14.22 -26.26 18.16
N SER A 32 -14.01 -27.52 18.58
CA SER A 32 -15.04 -28.57 18.54
C SER A 32 -15.71 -28.71 17.17
N LEU A 33 -14.92 -28.55 16.10
CA LEU A 33 -15.35 -28.70 14.71
C LEU A 33 -14.80 -30.00 14.13
N SER A 34 -15.52 -30.62 13.20
CA SER A 34 -14.97 -31.75 12.46
C SER A 34 -13.83 -31.30 11.54
N LEU A 35 -12.81 -32.14 11.40
CA LEU A 35 -11.71 -31.90 10.46
C LEU A 35 -12.22 -31.65 9.04
N ASN A 36 -13.23 -32.39 8.59
CA ASN A 36 -13.83 -32.21 7.27
C ASN A 36 -14.41 -30.81 7.06
N HIS A 37 -15.03 -30.22 8.10
CA HIS A 37 -15.54 -28.85 8.03
C HIS A 37 -14.37 -27.86 7.87
N ILE A 38 -13.31 -28.02 8.66
CA ILE A 38 -12.12 -27.17 8.56
C ILE A 38 -11.49 -27.27 7.17
N TYR A 39 -11.29 -28.48 6.66
CA TYR A 39 -10.76 -28.68 5.31
C TYR A 39 -11.67 -28.09 4.24
N SER A 40 -12.99 -28.24 4.35
CA SER A 40 -13.94 -27.65 3.40
C SER A 40 -13.83 -26.13 3.33
N VAL A 41 -13.70 -25.46 4.47
CA VAL A 41 -13.52 -24.00 4.52
C VAL A 41 -12.14 -23.62 4.00
N ALA A 42 -11.09 -24.30 4.45
CA ALA A 42 -9.72 -23.98 4.04
C ALA A 42 -9.50 -24.21 2.53
N SER A 43 -10.05 -25.29 1.95
CA SER A 43 -9.92 -25.58 0.52
C SER A 43 -10.78 -24.66 -0.37
N PHE A 44 -11.83 -24.06 0.19
CA PHE A 44 -12.67 -23.10 -0.55
C PHE A 44 -11.92 -21.80 -0.85
N TYR A 45 -11.11 -21.31 0.09
CA TYR A 45 -10.33 -20.09 -0.10
C TYR A 45 -8.96 -20.38 -0.69
N HIS A 46 -8.74 -19.91 -1.92
CA HIS A 46 -7.45 -20.05 -2.62
C HIS A 46 -6.26 -19.39 -1.90
N ALA A 47 -6.52 -18.51 -0.93
CA ALA A 47 -5.47 -17.91 -0.11
C ALA A 47 -4.80 -18.90 0.85
N PHE A 48 -5.46 -20.03 1.17
CA PHE A 48 -4.88 -21.06 2.03
C PHE A 48 -4.08 -22.08 1.24
N ARG A 49 -2.96 -22.49 1.83
CA ARG A 49 -2.01 -23.40 1.22
C ARG A 49 -1.82 -24.61 2.11
N PHE A 50 -1.82 -25.80 1.51
CA PHE A 50 -1.61 -27.08 2.20
C PHE A 50 -0.22 -27.67 1.98
N ALA A 51 0.54 -27.12 1.03
CA ALA A 51 1.91 -27.50 0.76
C ALA A 51 2.88 -26.46 1.35
N PRO A 52 4.09 -26.88 1.76
CA PRO A 52 5.15 -25.95 2.16
C PRO A 52 5.39 -24.88 1.10
N CYS A 53 5.82 -23.70 1.55
CA CYS A 53 6.28 -22.63 0.68
C CYS A 53 7.63 -22.11 1.16
N GLY A 54 8.31 -21.41 0.27
CA GLY A 54 9.55 -20.71 0.56
C GLY A 54 9.35 -19.57 1.54
N LYS A 55 10.46 -18.90 1.89
CA LYS A 55 10.47 -17.78 2.81
C LYS A 55 9.59 -16.61 2.36
N HIS A 56 9.53 -16.36 1.06
CA HIS A 56 8.85 -15.23 0.44
C HIS A 56 7.89 -15.71 -0.65
N GLN A 57 6.69 -15.12 -0.71
CA GLN A 57 5.68 -15.45 -1.72
C GLN A 57 5.61 -14.37 -2.81
N ILE A 58 5.86 -14.78 -4.05
CA ILE A 58 5.68 -13.97 -5.25
C ILE A 58 4.31 -14.31 -5.86
N LYS A 59 3.45 -13.31 -6.02
CA LYS A 59 2.12 -13.39 -6.62
C LYS A 59 2.09 -12.53 -7.87
N VAL A 60 1.98 -13.15 -9.04
CA VAL A 60 1.86 -12.44 -10.32
C VAL A 60 0.39 -12.29 -10.67
N CYS A 61 -0.05 -11.05 -10.88
CA CYS A 61 -1.43 -10.75 -11.26
C CYS A 61 -1.69 -11.20 -12.71
N ILE A 62 -2.65 -12.11 -12.88
CA ILE A 62 -3.14 -12.58 -14.18
C ILE A 62 -4.56 -12.07 -14.49
N GLY A 63 -4.99 -11.00 -13.82
CA GLY A 63 -6.28 -10.36 -14.09
C GLY A 63 -6.32 -9.70 -15.46
N ALA A 64 -7.52 -9.42 -15.98
CA ALA A 64 -7.74 -8.98 -17.36
C ALA A 64 -6.77 -7.87 -17.84
N ALA A 65 -6.58 -6.81 -17.04
CA ALA A 65 -5.67 -5.72 -17.39
C ALA A 65 -4.20 -6.15 -17.47
N CYS A 66 -3.75 -7.02 -16.56
CA CYS A 66 -2.38 -7.56 -16.55
C CYS A 66 -2.19 -8.60 -17.65
N TYR A 67 -3.19 -9.45 -17.89
CA TYR A 67 -3.19 -10.44 -18.97
C TYR A 67 -2.96 -9.78 -20.33
N VAL A 68 -3.74 -8.73 -20.67
CA VAL A 68 -3.58 -7.98 -21.94
C VAL A 68 -2.21 -7.29 -22.04
N LYS A 69 -1.59 -6.94 -20.90
CA LYS A 69 -0.24 -6.37 -20.83
C LYS A 69 0.90 -7.40 -20.84
N GLY A 70 0.58 -8.70 -20.98
CA GLY A 70 1.57 -9.76 -21.08
C GLY A 70 2.00 -10.36 -19.74
N ALA A 71 1.10 -10.47 -18.76
CA ALA A 71 1.39 -11.05 -17.45
C ALA A 71 1.92 -12.49 -17.51
N GLU A 72 1.50 -13.30 -18.48
CA GLU A 72 2.01 -14.66 -18.67
C GLU A 72 3.52 -14.66 -18.94
N ALA A 73 4.00 -13.77 -19.82
CA ALA A 73 5.44 -13.63 -20.09
C ALA A 73 6.23 -13.18 -18.84
N VAL A 74 5.61 -12.38 -17.97
CA VAL A 74 6.23 -11.98 -16.68
C VAL A 74 6.30 -13.19 -15.74
N TYR A 75 5.22 -13.97 -15.63
CA TYR A 75 5.20 -15.19 -14.82
C TYR A 75 6.27 -16.19 -15.28
N ASP A 76 6.34 -16.47 -16.58
CA ASP A 76 7.31 -17.41 -17.15
C ASP A 76 8.76 -16.95 -16.94
N ALA A 77 8.99 -15.64 -17.04
CA ALA A 77 10.30 -15.06 -16.77
C ALA A 77 10.67 -15.14 -15.28
N PHE A 78 9.71 -15.02 -14.34
CA PHE A 78 9.95 -15.29 -12.92
C PHE A 78 10.26 -16.76 -12.69
N ALA A 79 9.48 -17.67 -13.28
CA ALA A 79 9.70 -19.12 -13.16
C ALA A 79 11.10 -19.50 -13.66
N SER A 80 11.50 -18.96 -14.81
CA SER A 80 12.82 -19.17 -15.40
C SER A 80 13.94 -18.60 -14.52
N HIS A 81 13.77 -17.40 -13.98
CA HIS A 81 14.75 -16.76 -13.10
C HIS A 81 14.94 -17.52 -11.77
N LEU A 82 13.87 -18.10 -11.24
CA LEU A 82 13.86 -18.88 -10.00
C LEU A 82 14.25 -20.36 -10.20
N GLY A 83 14.48 -20.79 -11.45
CA GLY A 83 14.82 -22.16 -11.80
C GLY A 83 13.68 -23.17 -11.61
N LEU A 84 12.42 -22.72 -11.66
CA LEU A 84 11.25 -23.57 -11.49
C LEU A 84 11.00 -24.42 -12.74
N THR A 85 10.73 -25.70 -12.57
CA THR A 85 10.45 -26.64 -13.66
C THR A 85 9.17 -27.45 -13.42
N GLY A 86 8.38 -27.65 -14.48
CA GLY A 86 7.12 -28.40 -14.40
C GLY A 86 6.13 -27.78 -13.42
N ASP A 87 5.62 -28.59 -12.51
CA ASP A 87 4.64 -28.18 -11.48
C ASP A 87 5.29 -27.60 -10.20
N GLN A 88 6.61 -27.38 -10.21
CA GLN A 88 7.30 -26.77 -9.08
C GLN A 88 6.94 -25.28 -8.99
N ASP A 89 6.47 -24.87 -7.81
CA ASP A 89 6.15 -23.48 -7.54
C ASP A 89 7.12 -22.83 -6.55
N THR A 90 8.04 -23.60 -5.97
CA THR A 90 8.99 -23.14 -4.94
C THR A 90 10.42 -23.41 -5.39
N SER A 91 11.28 -22.41 -5.29
CA SER A 91 12.67 -22.50 -5.74
C SER A 91 13.47 -23.50 -4.90
N ALA A 92 14.52 -24.08 -5.49
CA ALA A 92 15.32 -25.13 -4.86
C ALA A 92 16.03 -24.69 -3.57
N ASP A 93 16.27 -23.38 -3.43
CA ASP A 93 16.83 -22.77 -2.21
C ASP A 93 15.79 -22.57 -1.09
N GLY A 94 14.50 -22.81 -1.37
CA GLY A 94 13.40 -22.58 -0.44
C GLY A 94 13.20 -21.09 -0.10
N LEU A 95 13.74 -20.15 -0.88
CA LEU A 95 13.58 -18.73 -0.62
C LEU A 95 12.29 -18.17 -1.19
N PHE A 96 11.92 -18.54 -2.41
CA PHE A 96 10.76 -17.96 -3.10
C PHE A 96 9.76 -19.02 -3.54
N THR A 97 8.48 -18.71 -3.38
CA THR A 97 7.36 -19.45 -3.99
C THR A 97 6.61 -18.53 -4.95
N LEU A 98 6.45 -18.97 -6.20
CA LEU A 98 5.76 -18.26 -7.26
C LEU A 98 4.32 -18.76 -7.41
N SER A 99 3.37 -17.85 -7.54
CA SER A 99 1.96 -18.19 -7.73
C SER A 99 1.26 -17.17 -8.64
N LYS A 100 0.22 -17.61 -9.33
CA LYS A 100 -0.67 -16.75 -10.10
C LYS A 100 -1.82 -16.28 -9.20
N VAL A 101 -2.20 -15.01 -9.31
CA VAL A 101 -3.37 -14.46 -8.60
C VAL A 101 -4.31 -13.76 -9.57
N ALA A 102 -5.61 -13.93 -9.36
CA ALA A 102 -6.63 -13.36 -10.25
C ALA A 102 -6.57 -11.83 -10.35
N CYS A 103 -6.37 -11.12 -9.24
CA CYS A 103 -6.25 -9.65 -9.26
C CYS A 103 -5.56 -9.13 -8.00
N LEU A 104 -4.69 -8.13 -8.15
CA LEU A 104 -4.08 -7.38 -7.04
C LEU A 104 -4.72 -5.98 -6.84
N GLY A 105 -5.77 -5.65 -7.60
CA GLY A 105 -6.44 -4.34 -7.53
C GLY A 105 -5.56 -3.16 -7.98
N CYS A 106 -4.47 -3.43 -8.71
CA CYS A 106 -3.50 -2.43 -9.18
C CYS A 106 -3.50 -2.31 -10.71
N CYS A 107 -4.69 -2.36 -11.34
CA CYS A 107 -4.83 -2.46 -12.80
C CYS A 107 -4.15 -1.30 -13.56
N MET A 108 -4.08 -0.11 -12.96
CA MET A 108 -3.39 1.05 -13.55
C MET A 108 -1.87 0.89 -13.63
N LEU A 109 -1.31 -0.04 -12.86
CA LEU A 109 0.12 -0.36 -12.82
C LEU A 109 0.41 -1.73 -13.43
N ALA A 110 -0.46 -2.23 -14.31
CA ALA A 110 -0.26 -3.50 -14.99
C ALA A 110 1.08 -3.54 -15.77
N VAL A 111 1.86 -4.62 -15.73
CA VAL A 111 1.69 -5.86 -14.94
C VAL A 111 2.07 -5.64 -13.48
N ALA A 112 1.21 -6.06 -12.56
CA ALA A 112 1.43 -5.94 -11.12
C ALA A 112 1.90 -7.29 -10.53
N VAL A 113 2.90 -7.23 -9.66
CA VAL A 113 3.45 -8.38 -8.92
C VAL A 113 3.53 -8.02 -7.45
N GLN A 114 3.13 -8.93 -6.58
CA GLN A 114 3.27 -8.77 -5.14
C GLN A 114 4.31 -9.74 -4.61
N ILE A 115 5.28 -9.26 -3.83
CA ILE A 115 6.19 -10.09 -3.06
C ILE A 115 5.92 -9.84 -1.58
N ASP A 116 5.39 -10.84 -0.89
CA ASP A 116 4.84 -10.74 0.46
C ASP A 116 3.84 -9.57 0.60
N ARG A 117 4.24 -8.49 1.28
CA ARG A 117 3.40 -7.30 1.50
C ARG A 117 3.66 -6.19 0.49
N HIS A 118 4.72 -6.31 -0.31
CA HIS A 118 5.18 -5.29 -1.26
C HIS A 118 4.60 -5.51 -2.63
N ILE A 119 4.11 -4.45 -3.27
CA ILE A 119 3.54 -4.50 -4.61
C ILE A 119 4.48 -3.75 -5.55
N PHE A 120 4.78 -4.37 -6.68
CA PHE A 120 5.59 -3.82 -7.75
C PHE A 120 4.71 -3.64 -8.98
N GLY A 121 4.68 -2.41 -9.49
CA GLY A 121 3.95 -2.04 -10.70
C GLY A 121 4.82 -2.04 -11.94
N GLN A 122 4.19 -2.12 -13.11
CA GLN A 122 4.83 -1.99 -14.43
C GLN A 122 6.00 -2.98 -14.62
N VAL A 123 5.85 -4.19 -14.07
CA VAL A 123 6.87 -5.24 -14.16
C VAL A 123 6.95 -5.75 -15.59
N LYS A 124 8.18 -5.94 -16.07
CA LYS A 124 8.48 -6.44 -17.41
C LYS A 124 9.40 -7.66 -17.28
N PRO A 125 9.39 -8.61 -18.22
CA PRO A 125 10.27 -9.78 -18.14
C PRO A 125 11.76 -9.43 -17.91
N GLY A 126 12.24 -8.32 -18.48
CA GLY A 126 13.63 -7.86 -18.33
C GLY A 126 13.99 -7.19 -17.00
N ASN A 127 13.04 -6.77 -16.16
CA ASN A 127 13.35 -6.08 -14.89
C ASN A 127 13.19 -6.95 -13.64
N ILE A 128 12.91 -8.25 -13.81
CA ILE A 128 12.70 -9.20 -12.71
C ILE A 128 13.88 -9.26 -11.72
N PRO A 129 15.16 -9.33 -12.15
CA PRO A 129 16.28 -9.36 -11.21
C PRO A 129 16.34 -8.10 -10.34
N GLN A 130 15.97 -6.95 -10.91
CA GLN A 130 15.92 -5.69 -10.18
C GLN A 130 14.79 -5.69 -9.16
N VAL A 131 13.59 -6.17 -9.53
CA VAL A 131 12.45 -6.27 -8.61
C VAL A 131 12.77 -7.14 -7.40
N ILE A 132 13.42 -8.29 -7.60
CA ILE A 132 13.83 -9.17 -6.49
C ILE A 132 14.89 -8.49 -5.61
N LYS A 133 15.87 -7.84 -6.22
CA LYS A 133 16.90 -7.09 -5.48
C LYS A 133 16.29 -5.96 -4.64
N ASP A 134 15.38 -5.17 -5.22
CA ASP A 134 14.69 -4.08 -4.55
C ASP A 134 13.85 -4.61 -3.36
N PHE A 135 13.18 -5.76 -3.55
CA PHE A 135 12.45 -6.44 -2.48
C PHE A 135 13.37 -6.88 -1.34
N LEU A 136 14.50 -7.52 -1.64
CA LEU A 136 15.41 -8.01 -0.59
C LEU A 136 15.99 -6.85 0.23
N GLN A 137 16.24 -5.70 -0.40
CA GLN A 137 16.64 -4.50 0.33
C GLN A 137 15.52 -4.00 1.25
N LEU A 138 14.28 -3.89 0.75
CA LEU A 138 13.14 -3.48 1.56
C LEU A 138 12.87 -4.42 2.74
N ALA A 139 12.97 -5.72 2.53
CA ALA A 139 12.78 -6.72 3.58
C ALA A 139 13.81 -6.57 4.72
N SER A 140 15.08 -6.25 4.39
CA SER A 140 16.11 -6.01 5.40
C SER A 140 15.88 -4.74 6.23
N GLU A 141 15.23 -3.73 5.64
CA GLU A 141 14.92 -2.45 6.30
C GLU A 141 13.70 -2.60 7.22
N GLU A 142 12.69 -3.41 6.85
CA GLU A 142 11.50 -3.66 7.66
C GLU A 142 11.79 -4.52 8.90
N ASP A 143 12.66 -5.52 8.80
CA ASP A 143 13.13 -6.30 9.95
C ASP A 143 13.85 -5.41 10.99
N ALA A 144 14.40 -4.25 10.58
CA ALA A 144 15.02 -3.27 11.46
C ALA A 144 14.03 -2.20 12.00
N ALA A 145 12.91 -1.95 11.30
CA ALA A 145 11.95 -0.89 11.62
C ALA A 145 10.74 -1.36 12.46
N ALA A 146 10.57 -2.68 12.66
CA ALA A 146 9.45 -3.28 13.39
C ALA A 146 9.35 -2.92 14.89
N GLU A 147 10.26 -2.09 15.43
CA GLU A 147 10.26 -1.63 16.83
C GLU A 147 9.79 -0.18 17.05
N ALA A 148 9.41 0.58 16.02
CA ALA A 148 8.99 1.98 16.17
C ALA A 148 7.47 2.17 15.96
N GLY A 149 6.73 2.22 17.06
CA GLY A 149 5.28 2.43 17.08
C GLY A 149 4.81 3.79 16.54
N ASN A 150 3.64 3.78 15.90
CA ASN A 150 2.98 4.96 15.34
C ASN A 150 2.46 5.90 16.44
N SER A 151 2.73 7.21 16.32
CA SER A 151 2.17 8.25 17.20
C SER A 151 1.21 9.17 16.43
N SER A 152 -0.02 9.29 16.94
CA SER A 152 -1.03 10.24 16.48
C SER A 152 -0.76 11.63 17.06
N SER A 153 -0.91 12.70 16.27
CA SER A 153 -0.78 14.08 16.74
C SER A 153 -2.10 14.86 16.72
N ALA A 154 -2.21 15.83 17.64
CA ALA A 154 -3.40 16.60 17.99
C ALA A 154 -3.95 17.53 16.87
N PRO A 155 -5.23 17.96 16.95
CA PRO A 155 -5.89 18.78 15.92
C PRO A 155 -5.56 20.27 16.07
N GLY A 156 -5.30 20.95 14.94
CA GLY A 156 -5.23 22.42 14.87
C GLY A 156 -4.16 23.04 13.95
N GLN A 157 -3.32 22.23 13.29
CA GLN A 157 -2.27 22.68 12.37
C GLN A 157 -2.28 21.86 11.08
N THR A 158 -1.64 22.38 10.04
CA THR A 158 -1.51 21.80 8.68
C THR A 158 -1.50 20.27 8.70
N GLU A 159 -2.40 19.65 7.93
CA GLU A 159 -2.54 18.19 7.84
C GLU A 159 -2.04 17.70 6.49
N ILE A 160 -1.18 16.69 6.48
CA ILE A 160 -0.70 16.04 5.29
C ILE A 160 -1.31 14.65 5.22
N ARG A 161 -2.05 14.39 4.15
CA ARG A 161 -2.71 13.12 3.87
C ARG A 161 -1.96 12.41 2.76
N LEU A 162 -1.51 11.19 3.00
CA LEU A 162 -0.86 10.36 2.00
C LEU A 162 -1.74 9.18 1.62
N CYS A 163 -2.00 9.02 0.33
CA CYS A 163 -2.78 7.88 -0.16
C CYS A 163 -1.99 6.57 0.04
N CYS A 164 -2.59 5.64 0.77
CA CYS A 164 -2.00 4.33 1.08
C CYS A 164 -2.76 3.17 0.44
N CYS A 165 -3.57 3.44 -0.60
CA CYS A 165 -4.18 2.36 -1.38
C CYS A 165 -3.12 1.50 -2.07
N SER A 166 -3.53 0.31 -2.54
CA SER A 166 -2.64 -0.66 -3.19
C SER A 166 -1.79 -0.06 -4.31
N SER A 167 -2.38 0.78 -5.17
CA SER A 167 -1.66 1.44 -6.27
C SER A 167 -0.65 2.50 -5.78
N CYS A 168 -0.98 3.28 -4.75
CA CYS A 168 -0.02 4.26 -4.21
C CYS A 168 1.12 3.59 -3.46
N ARG A 169 0.84 2.50 -2.71
CA ARG A 169 1.88 1.68 -2.10
C ARG A 169 2.81 1.09 -3.17
N ALA A 170 2.24 0.57 -4.25
CA ALA A 170 3.00 0.02 -5.37
C ALA A 170 3.87 1.06 -6.09
N ALA A 171 3.41 2.32 -6.11
CA ALA A 171 4.16 3.45 -6.65
C ALA A 171 5.18 4.04 -5.65
N GLY A 172 5.33 3.47 -4.45
CA GLY A 172 6.34 3.87 -3.47
C GLY A 172 5.86 4.78 -2.35
N SER A 173 4.54 4.89 -2.09
CA SER A 173 4.05 5.78 -1.02
C SER A 173 4.55 5.41 0.38
N ALA A 174 4.98 4.18 0.63
CA ALA A 174 5.61 3.79 1.90
C ALA A 174 6.91 4.59 2.17
N ARG A 175 7.79 4.72 1.16
CA ARG A 175 9.03 5.49 1.27
C ARG A 175 8.76 6.98 1.48
N ILE A 176 7.72 7.49 0.82
CA ILE A 176 7.26 8.87 0.99
C ILE A 176 6.76 9.12 2.42
N MET A 177 6.01 8.16 3.00
CA MET A 177 5.55 8.25 4.39
C MET A 177 6.73 8.35 5.36
N GLN A 178 7.73 7.48 5.19
CA GLN A 178 8.94 7.48 6.01
C GLN A 178 9.71 8.79 5.85
N ALA A 179 9.94 9.25 4.61
CA ALA A 179 10.62 10.51 4.34
C ALA A 179 9.91 11.72 4.96
N LEU A 180 8.56 11.73 4.96
CA LEU A 180 7.78 12.77 5.65
C LEU A 180 7.99 12.74 7.17
N GLN A 181 8.03 11.56 7.79
CA GLN A 181 8.30 11.41 9.22
C GLN A 181 9.72 11.86 9.57
N GLU A 182 10.72 11.48 8.76
CA GLU A 182 12.11 11.89 8.93
C GLU A 182 12.27 13.42 8.81
N GLU A 183 11.68 14.04 7.78
CA GLU A 183 11.72 15.49 7.60
C GLU A 183 11.01 16.24 8.75
N ARG A 184 9.88 15.70 9.24
CA ARG A 184 9.18 16.22 10.43
C ARG A 184 10.12 16.28 11.64
N GLN A 185 10.79 15.18 11.95
CA GLN A 185 11.72 15.09 13.08
C GLN A 185 12.98 15.95 12.88
N ARG A 186 13.58 15.87 11.69
CA ARG A 186 14.84 16.54 11.34
C ARG A 186 14.72 18.06 11.38
N HIS A 187 13.61 18.61 10.87
CA HIS A 187 13.41 20.06 10.75
C HIS A 187 12.47 20.63 11.82
N GLY A 188 11.86 19.77 12.65
CA GLY A 188 10.91 20.18 13.69
C GLY A 188 9.67 20.85 13.09
N LEU A 189 9.15 20.28 12.00
CA LEU A 189 7.97 20.79 11.31
C LEU A 189 6.72 20.36 12.08
N GLU A 190 5.78 21.28 12.27
CA GLU A 190 4.50 20.98 12.90
C GLU A 190 3.45 20.72 11.82
N PHE A 191 3.16 19.44 11.57
CA PHE A 191 2.03 18.99 10.78
C PHE A 191 1.52 17.64 11.29
N SER A 192 0.23 17.37 11.11
CA SER A 192 -0.30 16.01 11.29
C SER A 192 -0.09 15.22 10.01
N LEU A 193 0.26 13.94 10.14
CA LEU A 193 0.43 13.04 9.01
C LEU A 193 -0.61 11.94 9.11
N LYS A 194 -1.37 11.74 8.04
CA LYS A 194 -2.49 10.80 8.01
C LYS A 194 -2.39 9.89 6.78
N SER A 195 -2.56 8.59 6.99
CA SER A 195 -2.78 7.64 5.89
C SER A 195 -4.25 7.66 5.48
N VAL A 196 -4.51 7.80 4.18
CA VAL A 196 -5.88 7.89 3.65
C VAL A 196 -6.12 6.89 2.53
N GLY A 197 -7.40 6.65 2.25
CA GLY A 197 -7.85 5.80 1.16
C GLY A 197 -7.56 6.37 -0.24
N CYS A 198 -8.02 5.64 -1.25
CA CYS A 198 -7.84 6.04 -2.65
C CYS A 198 -8.58 7.34 -2.96
N HIS A 199 -7.98 8.22 -3.76
CA HIS A 199 -8.62 9.44 -4.29
C HIS A 199 -9.32 9.19 -5.64
N GLY A 200 -9.25 7.97 -6.18
CA GLY A 200 -9.75 7.62 -7.52
C GLY A 200 -8.79 7.95 -8.67
N LEU A 201 -7.67 8.63 -8.39
CA LEU A 201 -6.65 9.01 -9.38
C LEU A 201 -5.43 8.08 -9.38
N SER A 202 -5.66 6.77 -9.25
CA SER A 202 -4.57 5.77 -9.13
C SER A 202 -3.57 5.77 -10.30
N PHE A 203 -3.97 6.27 -11.48
CA PHE A 203 -3.10 6.42 -12.64
C PHE A 203 -2.07 7.55 -12.49
N ARG A 204 -2.21 8.44 -11.49
CA ARG A 204 -1.23 9.46 -11.13
C ARG A 204 -0.57 9.24 -9.76
N ALA A 205 -0.65 8.02 -9.23
CA ALA A 205 0.00 7.65 -7.98
C ALA A 205 1.53 7.90 -8.03
N PRO A 206 2.19 8.22 -6.89
CA PRO A 206 1.63 8.42 -5.54
C PRO A 206 0.93 9.76 -5.36
N LEU A 207 -0.15 9.77 -4.57
CA LEU A 207 -0.96 10.97 -4.31
C LEU A 207 -0.76 11.46 -2.87
N LEU A 208 -0.54 12.77 -2.74
CA LEU A 208 -0.37 13.47 -1.46
C LEU A 208 -1.27 14.71 -1.45
N THR A 209 -1.98 14.92 -0.36
CA THR A 209 -2.84 16.09 -0.16
C THR A 209 -2.36 16.86 1.06
N VAL A 210 -2.15 18.16 0.92
CA VAL A 210 -1.88 19.06 2.04
C VAL A 210 -3.15 19.86 2.32
N PHE A 211 -3.65 19.79 3.54
CA PHE A 211 -4.72 20.63 4.05
C PHE A 211 -4.12 21.73 4.93
N ASN A 212 -4.28 22.98 4.51
CA ASN A 212 -3.74 24.14 5.22
C ASN A 212 -4.72 25.30 5.16
N ASP A 213 -5.01 25.95 6.28
CA ASP A 213 -5.92 27.10 6.38
C ASP A 213 -7.27 26.91 5.66
N GLY A 214 -7.86 25.71 5.76
CA GLY A 214 -9.15 25.41 5.11
C GLY A 214 -9.07 25.08 3.62
N LEU A 215 -7.88 25.09 3.02
CA LEU A 215 -7.65 24.79 1.62
C LEU A 215 -6.99 23.42 1.43
N TYR A 216 -7.40 22.73 0.37
CA TYR A 216 -6.82 21.46 -0.06
C TYR A 216 -5.89 21.67 -1.25
N TYR A 217 -4.67 21.16 -1.12
CA TYR A 217 -3.65 21.17 -2.18
C TYR A 217 -3.29 19.74 -2.54
N HIS A 218 -3.66 19.31 -3.74
CA HIS A 218 -3.40 17.97 -4.24
C HIS A 218 -2.10 17.93 -5.05
N TYR A 219 -1.30 16.89 -4.79
CA TYR A 219 -0.05 16.60 -5.48
C TYR A 219 -0.10 15.18 -6.02
N ASP A 220 0.26 15.04 -7.29
CA ASP A 220 0.34 13.77 -7.99
C ASP A 220 1.79 13.40 -8.33
N GLN A 221 2.01 12.12 -8.63
CA GLN A 221 3.33 11.54 -8.93
C GLN A 221 4.44 11.93 -7.96
N VAL A 222 4.09 12.09 -6.67
CA VAL A 222 5.00 12.63 -5.65
C VAL A 222 6.22 11.71 -5.51
N GLN A 223 7.40 12.32 -5.45
CA GLN A 223 8.68 11.65 -5.25
C GLN A 223 9.37 12.18 -3.99
N GLU A 224 10.25 11.39 -3.38
CA GLU A 224 10.98 11.78 -2.16
C GLU A 224 11.69 13.14 -2.29
N HIS A 225 12.38 13.37 -3.42
CA HIS A 225 13.09 14.63 -3.67
C HIS A 225 12.17 15.85 -3.83
N THR A 226 10.88 15.65 -4.16
CA THR A 226 9.90 16.74 -4.31
C THR A 226 9.30 17.16 -2.98
N LEU A 227 9.37 16.30 -1.95
CA LEU A 227 8.74 16.55 -0.64
C LEU A 227 9.20 17.86 -0.02
N LYS A 228 10.51 18.14 -0.05
CA LYS A 228 11.07 19.38 0.51
C LYS A 228 10.42 20.63 -0.09
N THR A 229 10.18 20.63 -1.39
CA THR A 229 9.52 21.75 -2.08
C THR A 229 8.04 21.86 -1.72
N ILE A 230 7.37 20.72 -1.55
CA ILE A 230 5.94 20.67 -1.18
C ILE A 230 5.76 21.18 0.25
N LEU A 231 6.50 20.61 1.22
CA LEU A 231 6.55 21.08 2.61
C LEU A 231 6.96 22.57 2.65
N GLY A 232 7.94 22.91 1.83
CA GLY A 232 8.39 24.25 1.40
C GLY A 232 7.35 25.34 1.27
N ARG A 233 6.19 24.99 0.72
CA ARG A 233 5.16 25.94 0.31
C ARG A 233 4.07 26.13 1.35
N HIS A 234 3.86 25.14 2.21
CA HIS A 234 2.73 25.09 3.13
C HIS A 234 3.14 25.27 4.58
N LEU A 235 4.36 24.87 4.93
CA LEU A 235 4.83 24.87 6.30
C LEU A 235 5.83 26.00 6.53
N SER A 236 5.74 26.60 7.70
CA SER A 236 6.74 27.55 8.20
C SER A 236 7.44 26.92 9.41
N SER A 237 8.78 26.81 9.39
CA SER A 237 9.53 26.37 10.57
C SER A 237 9.49 27.46 11.65
N ARG A 238 9.18 27.10 12.90
CA ARG A 238 9.22 28.02 14.06
C ARG A 238 10.65 28.43 14.46
N ASN A 239 11.68 27.71 14.02
CA ASN A 239 13.08 27.96 14.41
C ASN A 239 13.83 28.77 13.35
N ALA A 240 14.07 30.06 13.59
CA ALA A 240 14.73 30.99 12.67
C ALA A 240 16.07 30.47 12.09
N ILE A 241 16.87 29.74 12.89
CA ILE A 241 18.16 29.16 12.46
C ILE A 241 17.96 27.99 11.48
N ARG A 242 16.97 27.13 11.72
CA ARG A 242 16.62 26.01 10.82
C ARG A 242 15.83 26.47 9.60
N GLN A 243 15.12 27.60 9.71
CA GLN A 243 14.41 28.26 8.63
C GLN A 243 15.37 28.80 7.57
N ILE A 244 16.53 29.34 7.96
CA ILE A 244 17.57 29.79 7.01
C ILE A 244 18.15 28.59 6.24
N GLY A 245 18.47 27.49 6.93
CA GLY A 245 18.97 26.26 6.28
C GLY A 245 17.95 25.66 5.31
N TRP A 246 16.68 25.61 5.71
CA TRP A 246 15.59 25.11 4.88
C TRP A 246 15.28 26.03 3.68
N GLN A 247 15.23 27.35 3.86
CA GLN A 247 15.07 28.34 2.78
C GLN A 247 16.23 28.29 1.78
N ALA A 248 17.48 28.19 2.27
CA ALA A 248 18.66 28.06 1.41
C ALA A 248 18.64 26.75 0.61
N GLN A 249 18.22 25.65 1.25
CA GLN A 249 18.08 24.35 0.58
C GLN A 249 16.94 24.36 -0.43
N LEU A 250 15.81 25.02 -0.15
CA LEU A 250 14.71 25.23 -1.09
C LEU A 250 15.13 26.09 -2.29
N ALA A 251 15.93 27.15 -2.06
CA ALA A 251 16.45 28.02 -3.11
C ALA A 251 17.41 27.26 -4.02
N LEU A 252 18.31 26.45 -3.45
CA LEU A 252 19.19 25.53 -4.20
C LEU A 252 18.39 24.51 -5.02
N HIS A 253 17.36 23.90 -4.43
CA HIS A 253 16.54 22.91 -5.13
C HIS A 253 15.71 23.54 -6.26
N ARG A 254 15.18 24.76 -6.07
CA ARG A 254 14.48 25.54 -7.11
C ARG A 254 15.41 25.98 -8.24
N TRP A 255 16.66 26.27 -7.93
CA TRP A 255 17.66 26.65 -8.93
C TRP A 255 18.09 25.45 -9.77
N TYR A 256 18.29 24.29 -9.14
CA TYR A 256 18.72 23.06 -9.82
C TYR A 256 17.58 22.38 -10.60
N ASN A 257 16.37 22.30 -10.03
CA ASN A 257 15.20 21.66 -10.65
C ASN A 257 14.22 22.71 -11.17
N ARG A 258 14.52 23.28 -12.34
CA ARG A 258 13.67 24.27 -13.04
C ARG A 258 12.36 23.71 -13.62
N SER A 259 12.16 22.39 -13.57
CA SER A 259 11.12 21.69 -14.35
C SER A 259 10.02 21.07 -13.49
N CYS A 260 9.52 21.75 -12.45
CA CYS A 260 8.35 21.28 -11.71
C CYS A 260 7.13 22.13 -12.07
N ALA A 261 6.38 21.69 -13.06
CA ALA A 261 5.10 22.26 -13.45
C ALA A 261 4.03 21.87 -12.43
N CYS A 262 3.96 22.59 -11.32
CA CYS A 262 2.87 22.46 -10.38
C CYS A 262 1.64 23.13 -10.99
N GLN A 263 0.76 22.36 -11.60
CA GLN A 263 -0.56 22.87 -11.95
C GLN A 263 -1.41 22.80 -10.68
N PRO A 264 -2.04 23.91 -10.24
CA PRO A 264 -3.18 23.77 -9.35
C PRO A 264 -4.22 22.90 -10.09
N GLU A 265 -4.81 21.94 -9.40
CA GLU A 265 -5.93 21.20 -9.97
C GLU A 265 -7.06 22.20 -10.22
N VAL A 266 -7.21 22.58 -11.49
CA VAL A 266 -8.48 23.06 -12.00
C VAL A 266 -9.42 21.86 -11.84
N SER A 267 -10.38 21.99 -10.92
CA SER A 267 -11.59 21.17 -10.79
C SER A 267 -11.80 20.35 -12.06
N ASP A 268 -11.55 19.04 -11.97
CA ASP A 268 -11.70 18.08 -13.07
C ASP A 268 -12.95 18.42 -13.88
N SER A 269 -12.82 18.78 -15.16
CA SER A 269 -13.89 18.88 -16.17
C SER A 269 -15.17 19.70 -15.82
N PRO A 270 -15.62 20.65 -16.68
CA PRO A 270 -16.89 21.35 -16.51
C PRO A 270 -18.13 20.44 -16.35
N ALA A 271 -18.02 19.16 -16.74
CA ALA A 271 -19.05 18.15 -16.56
C ALA A 271 -19.09 17.54 -15.14
N ILE A 272 -17.98 17.46 -14.40
CA ILE A 272 -17.93 16.79 -13.08
C ILE A 272 -18.46 17.70 -11.97
N GLY A 273 -18.38 19.03 -12.13
CA GLY A 273 -19.04 19.98 -11.21
C GLY A 273 -20.57 19.86 -11.19
N GLN A 274 -21.17 19.14 -12.15
CA GLN A 274 -22.62 18.88 -12.20
C GLN A 274 -23.04 17.60 -11.44
N TYR A 275 -22.10 16.69 -11.14
CA TYR A 275 -22.41 15.40 -10.52
C TYR A 275 -21.85 15.33 -9.10
N ALA A 276 -22.72 15.04 -8.13
CA ALA A 276 -22.29 14.73 -6.78
C ALA A 276 -21.55 13.38 -6.77
N ARG A 277 -20.30 13.37 -6.28
CA ARG A 277 -19.58 12.14 -5.97
C ARG A 277 -20.17 11.52 -4.70
N LEU A 278 -21.17 10.65 -4.84
CA LEU A 278 -21.81 9.99 -3.69
C LEU A 278 -20.96 8.83 -3.14
N VAL A 279 -20.41 8.00 -4.02
CA VAL A 279 -19.62 6.81 -3.61
C VAL A 279 -18.21 7.20 -3.15
N THR A 280 -17.64 8.26 -3.73
CA THR A 280 -16.29 8.74 -3.44
C THR A 280 -16.30 10.08 -2.71
N ALA A 281 -17.40 10.43 -2.02
CA ALA A 281 -17.55 11.72 -1.33
C ALA A 281 -16.36 12.03 -0.41
N ASN A 282 -15.85 11.02 0.30
CA ASN A 282 -14.74 11.13 1.24
C ASN A 282 -13.43 10.52 0.71
N SER A 283 -13.30 10.35 -0.60
CA SER A 283 -12.10 9.75 -1.19
C SER A 283 -10.86 10.56 -0.83
N GLY A 284 -9.83 9.90 -0.30
CA GLY A 284 -8.61 10.57 0.14
C GLY A 284 -8.73 11.37 1.44
N GLN A 285 -9.84 11.21 2.17
CA GLN A 285 -10.05 11.88 3.48
C GLN A 285 -10.04 10.86 4.62
N ASP A 286 -10.81 9.78 4.46
CA ASP A 286 -10.98 8.77 5.51
C ASP A 286 -9.78 7.81 5.56
N GLN A 287 -9.37 7.47 6.78
CA GLN A 287 -8.48 6.34 7.00
C GLN A 287 -9.29 5.03 6.86
N PRO A 288 -8.93 4.12 5.93
CA PRO A 288 -9.74 2.93 5.66
C PRO A 288 -9.90 1.97 6.85
N GLU A 289 -9.00 2.05 7.83
CA GLU A 289 -8.96 1.18 9.00
C GLU A 289 -9.66 1.80 10.22
N ASP A 290 -10.08 3.07 10.15
CA ASP A 290 -10.76 3.76 11.25
C ASP A 290 -12.28 3.77 11.06
N ILE A 291 -12.96 2.85 11.75
CA ILE A 291 -14.42 2.76 11.70
C ILE A 291 -15.11 3.93 12.41
N ALA A 292 -14.47 4.51 13.43
CA ALA A 292 -15.05 5.62 14.18
C ALA A 292 -15.05 6.88 13.31
N GLU A 293 -13.97 7.12 12.57
CA GLU A 293 -13.90 8.17 11.55
C GLU A 293 -15.00 7.98 10.49
N TYR A 294 -15.14 6.76 9.95
CA TYR A 294 -16.18 6.49 8.94
C TYR A 294 -17.59 6.79 9.47
N GLN A 295 -17.88 6.46 10.73
CA GLN A 295 -19.15 6.79 11.38
C GLN A 295 -19.34 8.30 11.61
N GLN A 296 -18.28 9.03 11.98
CA GLN A 296 -18.32 10.49 12.13
C GLN A 296 -18.69 11.18 10.82
N HIS A 297 -18.26 10.64 9.68
CA HIS A 297 -18.62 11.14 8.35
C HIS A 297 -19.94 10.55 7.80
N GLY A 298 -20.80 10.02 8.68
CA GLY A 298 -22.14 9.57 8.32
C GLY A 298 -22.25 8.13 7.82
N GLY A 299 -21.19 7.34 7.98
CA GLY A 299 -21.21 5.90 7.76
C GLY A 299 -22.31 5.21 8.58
N PHE A 300 -22.96 4.20 7.99
CA PHE A 300 -24.05 3.42 8.58
C PHE A 300 -25.33 4.18 8.97
N GLN A 301 -25.44 5.49 8.72
CA GLN A 301 -26.68 6.24 9.00
C GLN A 301 -27.92 5.64 8.30
N ALA A 302 -27.74 5.13 7.08
CA ALA A 302 -28.83 4.45 6.36
C ALA A 302 -29.26 3.15 7.05
N LEU A 303 -28.32 2.37 7.59
CA LEU A 303 -28.61 1.13 8.32
C LEU A 303 -29.39 1.42 9.61
N GLN A 304 -29.05 2.50 10.31
CA GLN A 304 -29.76 2.95 11.52
C GLN A 304 -31.21 3.35 11.27
N ARG A 305 -31.60 3.68 10.03
CA ARG A 305 -32.99 4.02 9.68
C ARG A 305 -33.86 2.78 9.41
N VAL A 306 -33.24 1.62 9.22
CA VAL A 306 -33.91 0.36 8.84
C VAL A 306 -33.88 -0.67 9.97
N ALA A 307 -33.02 -0.48 10.98
CA ALA A 307 -32.93 -1.29 12.21
C ALA A 307 -33.88 -0.79 13.29
#